data_AF-A0A016TXN3-F1
#
_entry.id   AF-A0A016TXN3-F1
#
_cell.length_a   1.000
_cell.length_b   1.000
_cell.length_c   1.000
_cell.angle_alpha   90.00
_cell.angle_beta   90.00
_cell.angle_gamma   90.00
#
_symmetry.space_group_name_H-M   'P 1'
#
loop_
_entity.id
_entity.type
_entity.pdbx_description
1 polymer ?
#
loop_
_entity_poly.entity_id
_entity_poly.type
_entity_poly.pdbx_seq_one_letter_code
_entity_poly.pdbx_strand_id
1 'polypeptide(L)'
;MDPKQRAIYDALGVQGLDTQGWELVSRSANPENIRKEYEFLQRLKEQELMLQRIHPSSGFIVKTSFAGFFHEDPDDRYPPQLIGIGISQAVDCAMTANDRVGITGRVKSANGRGDGNVSLIWKKSTGQFHIENALTASSDLINLSCRIARNIYTRAAIIVQPSIQYFPMQETFAPALTLIYSMRLRVRWQGSIILNVTPLQSAITTTLVHTENNQPRVVANFTLSPSNSNVRLAYYVRNPELDAFTESAIQLSIFGISPSIHFERRLSRFSRIGCALHFSFPSCMLTAKFK
;
A
#
# COMPACT_ATOMS: atom_id res chain seq x y z
N MET A 1 49.93 32.17 -33.61
CA MET A 1 49.91 30.73 -33.94
C MET A 1 49.33 30.01 -32.74
N ASP A 2 48.14 29.42 -32.89
CA ASP A 2 47.40 28.80 -31.80
C ASP A 2 48.17 27.56 -31.27
N PRO A 3 48.58 27.50 -29.99
CA PRO A 3 49.38 26.38 -29.45
C PRO A 3 48.71 25.01 -29.63
N LYS A 4 47.37 24.97 -29.78
CA LYS A 4 46.63 23.74 -30.06
C LYS A 4 46.86 23.19 -31.47
N GLN A 5 46.92 24.05 -32.47
CA GLN A 5 47.15 23.63 -33.87
C GLN A 5 48.58 23.11 -34.08
N ARG A 6 49.55 23.64 -33.33
CA ARG A 6 50.95 23.16 -33.37
C ARG A 6 51.10 21.75 -32.77
N ALA A 7 50.37 21.44 -31.69
CA ALA A 7 50.39 20.12 -31.08
C ALA A 7 49.74 19.04 -31.99
N ILE A 8 48.72 19.41 -32.76
CA ILE A 8 48.08 18.52 -33.75
C ILE A 8 49.04 18.24 -34.91
N TYR A 9 49.75 19.27 -35.38
CA TYR A 9 50.75 19.17 -36.45
C TYR A 9 51.93 18.26 -36.07
N ASP A 10 52.46 18.39 -34.85
CA ASP A 10 53.60 17.58 -34.39
C ASP A 10 53.24 16.10 -34.22
N ALA A 11 51.96 15.77 -33.95
CA ALA A 11 51.52 14.39 -33.73
C ALA A 11 51.10 13.64 -35.01
N LEU A 12 50.50 14.34 -35.99
CA LEU A 12 49.83 13.72 -37.15
C LEU A 12 50.33 14.27 -38.50
N GLY A 13 51.24 15.26 -38.50
CA GLY A 13 51.74 15.91 -39.69
C GLY A 13 50.67 16.77 -40.40
N VAL A 14 51.00 17.23 -41.62
CA VAL A 14 50.18 18.17 -42.41
C VAL A 14 48.77 17.64 -42.68
N GLN A 15 48.62 16.31 -42.83
CA GLN A 15 47.33 15.66 -43.13
C GLN A 15 46.32 15.72 -41.97
N GLY A 16 46.75 16.01 -40.73
CA GLY A 16 45.88 16.15 -39.57
C GLY A 16 45.28 17.55 -39.39
N LEU A 17 45.74 18.54 -40.16
CA LEU A 17 45.25 19.93 -40.07
C LEU A 17 43.98 20.17 -40.92
N ASP A 18 43.77 19.37 -41.96
CA ASP A 18 42.65 19.52 -42.91
C ASP A 18 41.35 18.84 -42.47
N THR A 19 41.40 17.95 -41.47
CA THR A 19 40.21 17.30 -40.91
C THR A 19 39.62 18.12 -39.77
N GLN A 20 38.84 19.15 -40.12
CA GLN A 20 38.06 19.93 -39.15
C GLN A 20 37.18 19.02 -38.29
N GLY A 21 37.42 19.02 -36.96
CA GLY A 21 36.48 18.44 -35.98
C GLY A 21 37.06 17.44 -34.98
N TRP A 22 38.35 17.11 -35.03
CA TRP A 22 38.97 16.22 -34.04
C TRP A 22 39.63 17.05 -32.93
N GLU A 23 38.95 17.21 -31.80
CA GLU A 23 39.58 17.71 -30.58
C GLU A 23 40.49 16.63 -30.00
N LEU A 24 41.78 16.93 -29.93
CA LEU A 24 42.78 16.13 -29.24
C LEU A 24 42.54 16.27 -27.73
N VAL A 25 41.64 15.45 -27.18
CA VAL A 25 41.44 15.35 -25.73
C VAL A 25 42.69 14.71 -25.15
N SER A 26 43.50 15.51 -24.46
CA SER A 26 44.67 15.04 -23.73
C SER A 26 44.26 13.92 -22.78
N ARG A 27 44.84 12.72 -22.94
CA ARG A 27 44.77 11.65 -21.94
C ARG A 27 45.55 12.07 -20.69
N SER A 28 44.99 12.99 -19.91
CA SER A 28 45.49 13.38 -18.58
C SER A 28 44.64 12.78 -17.46
N ALA A 29 43.97 11.66 -17.72
CA ALA A 29 43.35 10.89 -16.66
C ALA A 29 44.45 10.02 -16.01
N ASN A 30 45.02 10.54 -14.92
CA ASN A 30 45.88 9.78 -14.01
C ASN A 30 45.25 8.39 -13.78
N PRO A 31 45.96 7.26 -13.94
CA PRO A 31 45.41 5.92 -13.76
C PRO A 31 44.69 5.74 -12.41
N GLU A 32 45.10 6.49 -11.38
CA GLU A 32 44.39 6.51 -10.09
C GLU A 32 43.00 7.15 -10.16
N ASN A 33 42.84 8.21 -10.96
CA ASN A 33 41.54 8.86 -11.15
C ASN A 33 40.60 7.97 -11.96
N ILE A 34 41.11 7.27 -12.98
CA ILE A 34 40.31 6.29 -13.74
C ILE A 34 39.81 5.16 -12.83
N ARG A 35 40.65 4.66 -11.91
CA ARG A 35 40.23 3.65 -10.93
C ARG A 35 39.17 4.18 -9.96
N LYS A 36 39.34 5.41 -9.45
CA LYS A 36 38.35 6.05 -8.57
C LYS A 36 37.01 6.30 -9.27
N GLU A 37 37.05 6.72 -10.53
CA GLU A 37 35.86 6.94 -11.34
C GLU A 37 35.14 5.63 -11.68
N TYR A 38 35.90 4.58 -12.01
CA TYR A 38 35.36 3.23 -12.19
C TYR A 38 34.70 2.72 -10.90
N GLU A 39 35.35 2.88 -9.75
CA GLU A 39 34.81 2.45 -8.45
C GLU A 39 33.54 3.24 -8.08
N PHE A 40 33.52 4.54 -8.37
CA PHE A 40 32.35 5.38 -8.19
C PHE A 40 31.17 4.93 -9.07
N LEU A 41 31.42 4.68 -10.36
CA LEU A 41 30.41 4.17 -11.29
C LEU A 41 29.88 2.79 -10.88
N GLN A 42 30.75 1.92 -10.39
CA GLN A 42 30.37 0.61 -9.88
C GLN A 42 29.41 0.75 -8.68
N ARG A 43 29.75 1.59 -7.69
CA ARG A 43 28.89 1.86 -6.53
C ARG A 43 27.55 2.46 -6.93
N LEU A 44 27.54 3.37 -7.91
CA LEU A 44 26.30 4.01 -8.39
C LEU A 44 25.39 2.98 -9.08
N LYS A 45 25.95 2.10 -9.91
CA LYS A 45 25.21 0.98 -10.52
C LYS A 45 24.68 0.00 -9.48
N GLU A 46 25.47 -0.33 -8.45
CA GLU A 46 25.04 -1.19 -7.35
C GLU A 46 23.88 -0.55 -6.56
N GLN A 47 23.94 0.75 -6.28
CA GLN A 47 22.85 1.49 -5.64
C GLN A 47 21.59 1.54 -6.50
N GLU A 48 21.71 1.75 -7.80
CA GLU A 48 20.57 1.74 -8.72
C GLU A 48 19.89 0.36 -8.75
N LEU A 49 20.68 -0.71 -8.86
CA LEU A 49 20.18 -2.09 -8.80
C LEU A 49 19.53 -2.39 -7.45
N MET A 50 20.08 -1.87 -6.35
CA MET A 50 19.51 -2.01 -5.02
C MET A 50 18.14 -1.32 -4.94
N LEU A 51 18.01 -0.08 -5.41
CA LEU A 51 16.76 0.68 -5.40
C LEU A 51 15.68 0.08 -6.30
N GLN A 52 16.08 -0.55 -7.42
CA GLN A 52 15.13 -1.26 -8.28
C GLN A 52 14.61 -2.57 -7.66
N ARG A 53 15.39 -3.21 -6.77
CA ARG A 53 15.01 -4.49 -6.14
C ARG A 53 14.36 -4.34 -4.79
N ILE A 54 14.82 -3.39 -3.98
CA ILE A 54 14.40 -3.18 -2.60
C ILE A 54 13.53 -1.92 -2.53
N HIS A 55 12.29 -2.10 -2.09
CA HIS A 55 11.33 -1.03 -1.91
C HIS A 55 11.06 -0.84 -0.41
N PRO A 56 11.86 -0.03 0.30
CA PRO A 56 11.59 0.30 1.67
C PRO A 56 10.47 1.33 1.76
N SER A 57 9.54 1.11 2.68
CA SER A 57 8.47 2.04 3.04
C SER A 57 8.43 2.20 4.54
N SER A 58 8.60 3.43 5.03
CA SER A 58 8.46 3.76 6.45
C SER A 58 7.31 4.75 6.64
N GLY A 59 6.61 4.59 7.75
CA GLY A 59 5.53 5.46 8.18
C GLY A 59 5.68 5.75 9.66
N PHE A 60 5.58 7.03 10.01
CA PHE A 60 5.59 7.50 11.39
C PHE A 60 4.33 8.33 11.62
N ILE A 61 3.55 7.95 12.64
CA ILE A 61 2.28 8.57 12.97
C ILE A 61 2.33 9.00 14.43
N VAL A 62 2.05 10.27 14.69
CA VAL A 62 1.89 10.84 16.02
C VAL A 62 0.45 11.29 16.17
N LYS A 63 -0.22 10.84 17.23
CA LYS A 63 -1.58 11.24 17.56
C LYS A 63 -1.54 12.17 18.77
N THR A 64 -2.01 13.40 18.57
CA THR A 64 -2.05 14.43 19.61
C THR A 64 -3.47 14.94 19.76
N SER A 65 -3.94 15.05 21.00
CA SER A 65 -5.24 15.64 21.34
C SER A 65 -5.06 17.13 21.59
N PHE A 66 -5.87 17.95 20.92
CA PHE A 66 -6.00 19.38 21.19
C PHE A 66 -7.29 19.72 21.95
N ALA A 67 -8.00 18.72 22.48
CA ALA A 67 -9.30 18.93 23.14
C ALA A 67 -9.21 19.96 24.29
N GLY A 68 -8.12 19.94 25.07
CA GLY A 68 -7.88 20.90 26.14
C GLY A 68 -7.66 22.35 25.69
N PHE A 69 -7.33 22.59 24.42
CA PHE A 69 -7.11 23.96 23.94
C PHE A 69 -8.42 24.74 23.74
N PHE A 70 -9.53 24.02 23.52
CA PHE A 70 -10.83 24.59 23.19
C PHE A 70 -11.82 24.55 24.37
N HIS A 71 -11.34 24.37 25.60
CA HIS A 71 -12.21 24.42 26.78
C HIS A 71 -12.75 25.85 26.98
N GLU A 72 -14.05 25.96 27.26
CA GLU A 72 -14.75 27.24 27.49
C GLU A 72 -14.11 27.97 28.68
N ASP A 73 -13.95 27.25 29.79
CA ASP A 73 -13.25 27.73 30.98
C ASP A 73 -11.73 27.81 30.74
N PRO A 74 -11.10 28.98 30.94
CA PRO A 74 -9.67 29.18 30.71
C PRO A 74 -8.78 28.38 31.68
N ASP A 75 -9.28 28.06 32.88
CA ASP A 75 -8.55 27.30 33.90
C ASP A 75 -8.48 25.79 33.58
N ASP A 76 -9.45 25.27 32.82
CA ASP A 76 -9.49 23.87 32.38
C ASP A 76 -8.72 23.63 31.07
N ARG A 77 -8.05 24.66 30.56
CA ARG A 77 -7.24 24.54 29.34
C ARG A 77 -5.93 23.84 29.64
N TYR A 78 -5.79 22.62 29.14
CA TYR A 78 -4.56 21.85 29.22
C TYR A 78 -3.80 21.83 27.87
N PRO A 79 -2.46 21.78 27.91
CA PRO A 79 -1.64 21.70 26.71
C PRO A 79 -1.93 20.42 25.91
N PRO A 80 -1.62 20.40 24.60
CA PRO A 80 -1.90 19.26 23.75
C PRO A 80 -1.27 17.98 24.29
N GLN A 81 -2.07 16.92 24.41
CA GLN A 81 -1.64 15.64 24.98
C GLN A 81 -1.27 14.65 23.88
N LEU A 82 -0.13 13.98 24.03
CA LEU A 82 0.26 12.88 23.17
C LEU A 82 -0.59 11.63 23.48
N ILE A 83 -1.53 11.29 22.60
CA ILE A 83 -2.43 10.14 22.73
C ILE A 83 -1.71 8.84 22.36
N GLY A 84 -0.84 8.90 21.36
CA GLY A 84 -0.11 7.72 20.91
C GLY A 84 0.83 7.94 19.73
N ILE A 85 1.69 6.95 19.53
CA ILE A 85 2.69 6.90 18.47
C ILE A 85 2.54 5.59 17.71
N GLY A 86 2.74 5.61 16.40
CA GLY A 86 2.78 4.43 15.56
C GLY A 86 3.93 4.49 14.57
N ILE A 87 4.73 3.43 14.52
CA ILE A 87 5.78 3.22 13.52
C ILE A 87 5.36 2.02 12.67
N SER A 88 5.43 2.15 11.36
CA SER A 88 5.28 1.05 10.41
C SER A 88 6.46 1.05 9.46
N GLN A 89 7.13 -0.09 9.32
CA GLN A 89 8.22 -0.29 8.37
C GLN A 89 7.91 -1.51 7.52
N ALA A 90 8.15 -1.39 6.23
CA ALA A 90 7.99 -2.46 5.27
C ALA A 90 9.19 -2.45 4.32
N VAL A 91 9.71 -3.61 4.02
CA VAL A 91 10.76 -3.80 3.02
C VAL A 91 10.30 -4.92 2.11
N ASP A 92 10.07 -4.63 0.83
CA ASP A 92 9.78 -5.63 -0.20
C ASP A 92 11.00 -5.77 -1.11
N CYS A 93 11.49 -6.99 -1.27
CA CYS A 93 12.69 -7.32 -2.02
C CYS A 93 12.34 -8.31 -3.14
N ALA A 94 12.61 -7.92 -4.39
CA ALA A 94 12.52 -8.82 -5.53
C ALA A 94 13.77 -9.71 -5.61
N MET A 95 13.66 -10.96 -5.15
CA MET A 95 14.74 -11.93 -5.18
C MET A 95 14.99 -12.45 -6.61
N THR A 96 13.92 -12.66 -7.38
CA THR A 96 13.98 -12.98 -8.81
C THR A 96 12.90 -12.21 -9.58
N ALA A 97 12.87 -12.32 -10.92
CA ALA A 97 11.81 -11.68 -11.73
C ALA A 97 10.38 -12.09 -11.31
N ASN A 98 10.25 -13.31 -10.76
CA ASN A 98 8.96 -13.92 -10.39
C ASN A 98 8.76 -14.05 -8.88
N ASP A 99 9.80 -13.82 -8.09
CA ASP A 99 9.79 -14.09 -6.64
C ASP A 99 10.10 -12.81 -5.86
N ARG A 100 9.25 -12.49 -4.88
CA ARG A 100 9.38 -11.33 -4.00
C ARG A 100 9.17 -11.74 -2.55
N VAL A 101 10.02 -11.21 -1.68
CA VAL A 101 9.96 -11.41 -0.23
C VAL A 101 9.82 -10.06 0.43
N GLY A 102 8.75 -9.90 1.21
CA GLY A 102 8.47 -8.72 1.98
C GLY A 102 8.46 -9.00 3.48
N ILE A 103 9.00 -8.07 4.27
CA ILE A 103 8.86 -8.06 5.72
C ILE A 103 8.20 -6.75 6.11
N THR A 104 7.15 -6.82 6.92
CA THR A 104 6.43 -5.65 7.43
C THR A 104 6.35 -5.71 8.95
N GLY A 105 6.87 -4.71 9.64
CA GLY A 105 6.74 -4.55 11.08
C GLY A 105 5.92 -3.31 11.40
N ARG A 106 4.99 -3.41 12.34
CA ARG A 106 4.26 -2.26 12.86
C ARG A 106 4.22 -2.34 14.37
N VAL A 107 4.49 -1.19 15.01
CA VAL A 107 4.36 -1.01 16.44
C VAL A 107 3.54 0.24 16.67
N LYS A 108 2.50 0.14 17.50
CA LYS A 108 1.68 1.27 17.93
C LYS A 108 1.61 1.26 19.45
N SER A 109 1.69 2.44 20.06
CA SER A 109 1.44 2.64 21.49
C SER A 109 0.40 3.73 21.62
N ALA A 110 -0.68 3.46 22.35
CA ALA A 110 -1.70 4.45 22.64
C ALA A 110 -2.26 4.21 24.05
N ASN A 111 -2.49 5.29 24.80
CA ASN A 111 -3.10 5.26 26.14
C ASN A 111 -2.46 4.21 27.07
N GLY A 112 -1.13 4.09 27.08
CA GLY A 112 -0.40 3.18 27.95
C GLY A 112 -0.36 1.72 27.52
N ARG A 113 -1.01 1.31 26.43
CA ARG A 113 -0.91 -0.05 25.87
C ARG A 113 -0.16 -0.04 24.53
N GLY A 114 0.91 -0.83 24.46
CA GLY A 114 1.63 -1.13 23.23
C GLY A 114 1.06 -2.36 22.54
N ASP A 115 0.99 -2.33 21.21
CA ASP A 115 0.65 -3.48 20.37
C ASP A 115 1.55 -3.45 19.13
N GLY A 116 2.00 -4.62 18.70
CA GLY A 116 2.92 -4.75 17.59
C GLY A 116 2.72 -6.06 16.84
N ASN A 117 2.95 -6.00 15.54
CA ASN A 117 2.95 -7.17 14.68
C ASN A 117 4.11 -7.15 13.69
N VAL A 118 4.57 -8.33 13.31
CA VAL A 118 5.56 -8.57 12.28
C VAL A 118 4.97 -9.58 11.30
N SER A 119 4.95 -9.25 10.02
CA SER A 119 4.50 -10.13 8.95
C SER A 119 5.62 -10.35 7.95
N LEU A 120 5.85 -11.62 7.59
CA LEU A 120 6.67 -12.04 6.48
C LEU A 120 5.74 -12.48 5.35
N ILE A 121 5.97 -11.95 4.15
CA ILE A 121 5.17 -12.21 2.96
C ILE A 121 6.10 -12.72 1.86
N TRP A 122 5.77 -13.86 1.26
CA TRP A 122 6.50 -14.45 0.16
C TRP A 122 5.56 -14.61 -1.04
N LYS A 123 5.85 -13.91 -2.13
CA LYS A 123 5.04 -13.88 -3.34
C LYS A 123 5.82 -14.51 -4.49
N LYS A 124 5.26 -15.56 -5.07
CA LYS A 124 5.80 -16.24 -6.25
C LYS A 124 4.78 -16.29 -7.37
N SER A 125 5.14 -15.74 -8.52
CA SER A 125 4.34 -15.75 -9.74
C SER A 125 4.90 -16.74 -10.74
N THR A 126 4.25 -17.89 -10.92
CA THR A 126 4.66 -18.91 -11.90
C THR A 126 3.61 -18.99 -13.02
N GLY A 127 3.86 -18.28 -14.12
CA GLY A 127 2.95 -18.27 -15.29
C GLY A 127 1.56 -17.74 -14.94
N GLN A 128 0.54 -18.61 -14.99
CA GLN A 128 -0.86 -18.29 -14.68
C GLN A 128 -1.21 -18.38 -13.18
N PHE A 129 -0.27 -18.87 -12.36
CA PHE A 129 -0.46 -19.04 -10.92
C PHE A 129 0.29 -17.97 -10.15
N HIS A 130 -0.39 -17.33 -9.21
CA HIS A 130 0.19 -16.42 -8.24
C HIS A 130 0.01 -17.01 -6.86
N ILE A 131 1.11 -17.27 -6.17
CA ILE A 131 1.14 -17.83 -4.82
C ILE A 131 1.67 -16.72 -3.90
N GLU A 132 0.95 -16.46 -2.82
CA GLU A 132 1.34 -15.50 -1.78
C GLU A 132 1.19 -16.18 -0.42
N ASN A 133 2.31 -16.42 0.25
CA ASN A 133 2.35 -16.95 1.61
C ASN A 133 2.58 -15.78 2.56
N ALA A 134 1.80 -15.66 3.62
CA ALA A 134 1.98 -14.65 4.65
C ALA A 134 1.94 -15.29 6.03
N LEU A 135 3.01 -15.05 6.80
CA LEU A 135 3.13 -15.41 8.21
C LEU A 135 3.12 -14.11 9.01
N THR A 136 2.13 -13.92 9.88
CA THR A 136 2.01 -12.76 10.75
C THR A 136 2.09 -13.19 12.20
N ALA A 137 3.05 -12.66 12.94
CA ALA A 137 3.15 -12.80 14.39
C ALA A 137 2.79 -11.48 15.07
N SER A 138 1.85 -11.54 15.99
CA SER A 138 1.44 -10.47 16.91
C SER A 138 1.63 -10.97 18.35
N SER A 139 1.53 -10.09 19.34
CA SER A 139 1.59 -10.51 20.76
C SER A 139 0.58 -11.60 21.13
N ASP A 140 -0.60 -11.56 20.50
CA ASP A 140 -1.76 -12.37 20.92
C ASP A 140 -2.13 -13.44 19.88
N LEU A 141 -1.55 -13.39 18.68
CA LEU A 141 -1.96 -14.22 17.54
C LEU A 141 -0.78 -14.50 16.60
N ILE A 142 -0.66 -15.75 16.17
CA ILE A 142 0.17 -16.14 15.02
C ILE A 142 -0.78 -16.58 13.90
N ASN A 143 -0.71 -15.94 12.74
CA ASN A 143 -1.54 -16.24 11.57
C ASN A 143 -0.67 -16.68 10.40
N LEU A 144 -0.91 -17.88 9.88
CA LEU A 144 -0.30 -18.37 8.66
C LEU A 144 -1.37 -18.43 7.58
N SER A 145 -1.12 -17.80 6.43
CA SER A 145 -2.04 -17.81 5.30
C SER A 145 -1.31 -18.10 4.00
N CYS A 146 -1.94 -18.86 3.13
CA CYS A 146 -1.47 -19.12 1.78
C CYS A 146 -2.58 -18.71 0.83
N ARG A 147 -2.29 -17.82 -0.11
CA ARG A 147 -3.21 -17.34 -1.13
C ARG A 147 -2.73 -17.81 -2.48
N ILE A 148 -3.53 -18.60 -3.16
CA ILE A 148 -3.25 -19.13 -4.49
C ILE A 148 -4.29 -18.55 -5.43
N ALA A 149 -3.85 -17.70 -6.36
CA ALA A 149 -4.70 -17.13 -7.41
C ALA A 149 -4.34 -17.75 -8.76
N ARG A 150 -5.37 -18.09 -9.54
CA ARG A 150 -5.27 -18.55 -10.91
C ARG A 150 -6.29 -17.84 -11.78
N ASN A 151 -5.83 -17.32 -12.92
CA ASN A 151 -6.73 -16.84 -13.97
C ASN A 151 -7.19 -18.04 -14.79
N ILE A 152 -8.48 -18.36 -14.76
CA ILE A 152 -9.06 -19.48 -15.52
C ILE A 152 -9.40 -19.03 -16.95
N TYR A 153 -9.97 -17.84 -17.08
CA TYR A 153 -10.31 -17.22 -18.36
C TYR A 153 -9.69 -15.82 -18.43
N THR A 154 -9.70 -15.20 -19.61
CA THR A 154 -9.29 -13.79 -19.78
C THR A 154 -10.12 -12.82 -18.93
N ARG A 155 -11.29 -13.26 -18.43
CA ARG A 155 -12.23 -12.46 -17.65
C ARG A 155 -12.48 -12.96 -16.23
N ALA A 156 -12.01 -14.16 -15.86
CA ALA A 156 -12.33 -14.77 -14.56
C ALA A 156 -11.08 -15.30 -13.83
N ALA A 157 -11.01 -15.02 -12.54
CA ALA A 157 -9.93 -15.43 -11.65
C ALA A 157 -10.52 -16.14 -10.43
N ILE A 158 -9.87 -17.23 -10.03
CA ILE A 158 -10.17 -17.95 -8.79
C ILE A 158 -9.02 -17.75 -7.84
N ILE A 159 -9.34 -17.45 -6.59
CA ILE A 159 -8.38 -17.30 -5.51
C ILE A 159 -8.82 -18.20 -4.38
N VAL A 160 -7.90 -19.02 -3.89
CA VAL A 160 -8.09 -19.92 -2.76
C VAL A 160 -7.12 -19.45 -1.68
N GLN A 161 -7.65 -19.13 -0.50
CA GLN A 161 -6.85 -18.61 0.61
C GLN A 161 -7.16 -19.37 1.91
N PRO A 162 -6.52 -20.53 2.14
CA PRO A 162 -6.45 -21.12 3.47
C PRO A 162 -5.63 -20.26 4.43
N SER A 163 -6.07 -20.17 5.67
CA SER A 163 -5.35 -19.56 6.77
C SER A 163 -5.56 -20.34 8.06
N ILE A 164 -4.56 -20.32 8.94
CA ILE A 164 -4.60 -20.92 10.27
C ILE A 164 -4.15 -19.85 11.26
N GLN A 165 -5.02 -19.56 12.21
CA GLN A 165 -4.77 -18.65 13.32
C GLN A 165 -4.52 -19.47 14.59
N TYR A 166 -3.39 -19.24 15.24
CA TYR A 166 -3.02 -19.85 16.51
C TYR A 166 -3.01 -18.79 17.61
N PHE A 167 -3.84 -18.99 18.63
CA PHE A 167 -3.93 -18.13 19.81
C PHE A 167 -3.11 -18.74 20.95
N PRO A 168 -1.87 -18.28 21.20
CA PRO A 168 -0.99 -18.89 22.20
C PRO A 168 -1.56 -18.85 23.63
N MET A 169 -2.34 -17.84 23.97
CA MET A 169 -2.93 -17.70 25.32
C MET A 169 -4.12 -18.64 25.56
N GLN A 170 -4.78 -19.12 24.50
CA GLN A 170 -5.95 -20.00 24.58
C GLN A 170 -5.64 -21.42 24.11
N GLU A 171 -4.43 -21.65 23.58
CA GLU A 171 -3.99 -22.88 22.92
C GLU A 171 -4.95 -23.38 21.83
N THR A 172 -5.71 -22.48 21.20
CA THR A 172 -6.69 -22.82 20.16
C THR A 172 -6.15 -22.56 18.77
N PHE A 173 -6.50 -23.46 17.85
CA PHE A 173 -6.31 -23.29 16.41
C PHE A 173 -7.64 -22.95 15.75
N ALA A 174 -7.68 -21.82 15.04
CA ALA A 174 -8.80 -21.39 14.23
C ALA A 174 -8.40 -21.48 12.75
N PRO A 175 -8.64 -22.62 12.07
CA PRO A 175 -8.49 -22.69 10.62
C PRO A 175 -9.58 -21.84 9.95
N ALA A 176 -9.29 -21.26 8.80
CA ALA A 176 -10.25 -20.56 7.96
C ALA A 176 -9.90 -20.76 6.49
N LEU A 177 -10.91 -20.85 5.64
CA LEU A 177 -10.77 -20.98 4.20
C LEU A 177 -11.57 -19.89 3.51
N THR A 178 -10.89 -19.07 2.72
CA THR A 178 -11.53 -18.04 1.89
C THR A 178 -11.43 -18.43 0.43
N LEU A 179 -12.57 -18.57 -0.26
CA LEU A 179 -12.65 -18.82 -1.70
C LEU A 179 -13.18 -17.58 -2.39
N ILE A 180 -12.46 -17.05 -3.37
CA ILE A 180 -12.86 -15.87 -4.12
C ILE A 180 -12.96 -16.24 -5.59
N TYR A 181 -14.14 -16.04 -6.16
CA TYR A 181 -14.38 -16.08 -7.59
C TYR A 181 -14.62 -14.66 -8.07
N SER A 182 -13.72 -14.11 -8.89
CA SER A 182 -13.87 -12.77 -9.46
C SER A 182 -14.02 -12.85 -10.97
N MET A 183 -15.01 -12.17 -11.52
CA MET A 183 -15.29 -12.15 -12.96
C MET A 183 -15.61 -10.73 -13.45
N ARG A 184 -15.05 -10.36 -14.61
CA ARG A 184 -15.44 -9.15 -15.36
C ARG A 184 -16.70 -9.46 -16.18
N LEU A 185 -17.84 -8.94 -15.73
CA LEU A 185 -19.15 -9.12 -16.37
C LEU A 185 -19.27 -8.29 -17.66
N ARG A 186 -18.88 -7.01 -17.59
CA ARG A 186 -18.82 -6.07 -18.73
C ARG A 186 -17.58 -5.16 -18.60
N VAL A 187 -17.30 -4.34 -19.62
CA VAL A 187 -16.13 -3.43 -19.67
C VAL A 187 -15.99 -2.58 -18.40
N ARG A 188 -17.11 -2.18 -17.78
CA ARG A 188 -17.16 -1.35 -16.58
C ARG A 188 -17.69 -2.06 -15.32
N TRP A 189 -18.02 -3.35 -15.41
CA TRP A 189 -18.62 -4.10 -14.30
C TRP A 189 -17.76 -5.30 -13.92
N GLN A 190 -17.37 -5.36 -12.65
CA GLN A 190 -16.68 -6.49 -12.05
C GLN A 190 -17.54 -7.06 -10.92
N GLY A 191 -17.82 -8.35 -10.99
CA GLY A 191 -18.47 -9.08 -9.91
C GLY A 191 -17.46 -9.97 -9.22
N SER A 192 -17.54 -10.12 -7.89
CA SER A 192 -16.85 -11.19 -7.19
C SER A 192 -17.71 -11.82 -6.12
N ILE A 193 -17.47 -13.10 -5.87
CA ILE A 193 -18.13 -13.88 -4.83
C ILE A 193 -17.01 -14.38 -3.91
N ILE A 194 -17.13 -14.08 -2.63
CA ILE A 194 -16.19 -14.43 -1.58
C ILE A 194 -16.92 -15.33 -0.61
N LEU A 195 -16.50 -16.58 -0.49
CA LEU A 195 -16.98 -17.52 0.52
C LEU A 195 -15.90 -17.62 1.60
N ASN A 196 -16.22 -17.16 2.80
CA ASN A 196 -15.41 -17.33 3.99
C ASN A 196 -15.97 -18.47 4.81
N VAL A 197 -15.17 -19.49 5.08
CA VAL A 197 -15.51 -20.64 5.90
C VAL A 197 -14.59 -20.66 7.11
N THR A 198 -15.14 -20.34 8.27
CA THR A 198 -14.47 -20.43 9.57
C THR A 198 -15.29 -21.36 10.45
N PRO A 199 -14.68 -22.15 11.36
CA PRO A 199 -15.38 -23.09 12.25
C PRO A 199 -16.53 -22.47 13.03
N LEU A 200 -16.43 -21.18 13.38
CA LEU A 200 -17.42 -20.47 14.17
C LEU A 200 -18.41 -19.66 13.32
N GLN A 201 -18.03 -19.27 12.10
CA GLN A 201 -18.86 -18.40 11.28
C GLN A 201 -18.49 -18.56 9.80
N SER A 202 -19.45 -19.00 9.00
CA SER A 202 -19.36 -18.95 7.54
C SER A 202 -20.05 -17.69 7.01
N ALA A 203 -19.53 -17.12 5.93
CA ALA A 203 -20.11 -15.95 5.29
C ALA A 203 -19.93 -16.02 3.77
N ILE A 204 -20.96 -15.65 3.02
CA ILE A 204 -20.91 -15.46 1.59
C ILE A 204 -21.05 -13.97 1.32
N THR A 205 -20.04 -13.37 0.70
CA THR A 205 -20.06 -11.96 0.30
C THR A 205 -20.06 -11.88 -1.22
N THR A 206 -21.11 -11.33 -1.82
CA THR A 206 -21.13 -10.98 -3.23
C THR A 206 -20.86 -9.49 -3.37
N THR A 207 -19.89 -9.13 -4.20
CA THR A 207 -19.52 -7.74 -4.46
C THR A 207 -19.66 -7.43 -5.94
N LEU A 208 -20.20 -6.25 -6.23
CA LEU A 208 -20.40 -5.74 -7.57
C LEU A 208 -19.81 -4.33 -7.63
N VAL A 209 -18.81 -4.16 -8.48
CA VAL A 209 -18.08 -2.90 -8.63
C VAL A 209 -18.31 -2.37 -10.04
N HIS A 210 -18.84 -1.15 -10.13
CA HIS A 210 -18.88 -0.37 -11.35
C HIS A 210 -17.69 0.58 -11.39
N THR A 211 -16.84 0.42 -12.40
CA THR A 211 -15.64 1.24 -12.60
C THR A 211 -15.83 2.27 -13.71
N GLU A 212 -15.31 3.46 -13.47
CA GLU A 212 -15.21 4.54 -14.46
C GLU A 212 -13.81 5.15 -14.35
N ASN A 213 -13.14 5.36 -15.48
CA ASN A 213 -11.76 5.86 -15.53
C ASN A 213 -10.78 5.06 -14.64
N ASN A 214 -10.88 3.72 -14.67
CA ASN A 214 -10.10 2.78 -13.83
C ASN A 214 -10.29 2.94 -12.31
N GLN A 215 -11.31 3.68 -11.86
CA GLN A 215 -11.61 3.91 -10.46
C GLN A 215 -13.03 3.44 -10.12
N PRO A 216 -13.29 2.93 -8.90
CA PRO A 216 -14.63 2.51 -8.51
C PRO A 216 -15.54 3.75 -8.35
N ARG A 217 -16.68 3.73 -9.04
CA ARG A 217 -17.75 4.74 -8.93
C ARG A 217 -18.90 4.23 -8.07
N VAL A 218 -19.29 2.96 -8.24
CA VAL A 218 -20.34 2.33 -7.43
C VAL A 218 -19.82 0.99 -6.93
N VAL A 219 -20.02 0.71 -5.65
CA VAL A 219 -19.69 -0.57 -5.02
C VAL A 219 -20.92 -1.05 -4.26
N ALA A 220 -21.42 -2.23 -4.61
CA ALA A 220 -22.48 -2.91 -3.89
C ALA A 220 -21.92 -4.20 -3.32
N ASN A 221 -21.98 -4.35 -1.99
CA ASN A 221 -21.57 -5.55 -1.29
C ASN A 221 -22.78 -6.13 -0.56
N PHE A 222 -23.02 -7.41 -0.76
CA PHE A 222 -24.06 -8.15 -0.06
C PHE A 222 -23.37 -9.30 0.68
N THR A 223 -23.37 -9.22 2.01
CA THR A 223 -22.79 -10.25 2.89
C THR A 223 -23.92 -11.00 3.57
N LEU A 224 -24.01 -12.29 3.30
CA LEU A 224 -24.88 -13.21 4.01
C LEU A 224 -24.02 -14.00 5.01
N SER A 225 -24.27 -13.81 6.29
CA SER A 225 -23.66 -14.64 7.33
C SER A 225 -24.67 -14.93 8.45
N PRO A 226 -24.58 -16.09 9.13
CA PRO A 226 -25.53 -16.47 10.17
C PRO A 226 -25.64 -15.46 11.31
N SER A 227 -24.54 -14.78 11.66
CA SER A 227 -24.52 -13.82 12.77
C SER A 227 -24.64 -12.37 12.33
N ASN A 228 -24.17 -12.00 11.13
CA ASN A 228 -24.11 -10.61 10.68
C ASN A 228 -24.31 -10.51 9.17
N SER A 229 -25.56 -10.57 8.72
CA SER A 229 -25.89 -10.28 7.32
C SER A 229 -26.01 -8.77 7.11
N ASN A 230 -25.36 -8.26 6.06
CA ASN A 230 -25.38 -6.84 5.71
C ASN A 230 -25.43 -6.61 4.20
N VAL A 231 -25.95 -5.44 3.83
CA VAL A 231 -25.92 -4.90 2.47
C VAL A 231 -25.27 -3.54 2.56
N ARG A 232 -24.15 -3.34 1.86
CA ARG A 232 -23.45 -2.06 1.79
C ARG A 232 -23.49 -1.54 0.37
N LEU A 233 -24.00 -0.34 0.18
CA LEU A 233 -23.94 0.41 -1.07
C LEU A 233 -23.04 1.63 -0.86
N ALA A 234 -22.03 1.80 -1.71
CA ALA A 234 -21.14 2.95 -1.68
C ALA A 234 -21.06 3.60 -3.07
N TYR A 235 -21.18 4.92 -3.09
CA TYR A 235 -21.09 5.75 -4.26
C TYR A 235 -19.96 6.75 -4.10
N TYR A 236 -19.08 6.81 -5.10
CA TYR A 236 -17.90 7.66 -5.11
C TYR A 236 -18.08 8.78 -6.14
N VAL A 237 -17.98 10.02 -5.67
CA VAL A 237 -17.89 11.22 -6.50
C VAL A 237 -16.47 11.74 -6.42
N ARG A 238 -15.83 11.95 -7.56
CA ARG A 238 -14.43 12.40 -7.63
C ARG A 238 -14.37 13.66 -8.47
N ASN A 239 -13.74 14.70 -7.92
CA ASN A 239 -13.50 15.96 -8.59
C ASN A 239 -12.00 16.03 -8.93
N PRO A 240 -11.60 15.73 -10.17
CA PRO A 240 -10.18 15.63 -10.55
C PRO A 240 -9.45 16.97 -10.48
N GLU A 241 -10.13 18.10 -10.65
CA GLU A 241 -9.51 19.44 -10.59
C GLU A 241 -9.01 19.81 -9.19
N LEU A 242 -9.65 19.29 -8.15
CA LEU A 242 -9.35 19.62 -6.75
C LEU A 242 -8.70 18.46 -5.99
N ASP A 243 -8.36 17.36 -6.67
CA ASP A 243 -7.91 16.11 -6.04
C ASP A 243 -8.80 15.72 -4.85
N ALA A 244 -10.12 15.90 -5.00
CA ALA A 244 -11.10 15.66 -3.95
C ALA A 244 -11.94 14.41 -4.27
N PHE A 245 -12.17 13.57 -3.25
CA PHE A 245 -13.09 12.46 -3.35
C PHE A 245 -14.13 12.50 -2.23
N THR A 246 -15.37 12.22 -2.59
CA THR A 246 -16.49 12.06 -1.68
C THR A 246 -17.03 10.64 -1.84
N GLU A 247 -17.09 9.90 -0.75
CA GLU A 247 -17.74 8.59 -0.64
C GLU A 247 -19.00 8.73 0.20
N SER A 248 -20.15 8.49 -0.41
CA SER A 248 -21.41 8.32 0.31
C SER A 248 -21.73 6.82 0.35
N ALA A 249 -21.84 6.25 1.55
CA ALA A 249 -22.15 4.85 1.73
C ALA A 249 -23.32 4.65 2.68
N ILE A 250 -24.11 3.61 2.43
CA ILE A 250 -25.21 3.16 3.28
C ILE A 250 -24.98 1.69 3.56
N GLN A 251 -24.88 1.33 4.83
CA GLN A 251 -24.83 -0.05 5.27
C GLN A 251 -26.13 -0.41 5.98
N LEU A 252 -26.84 -1.39 5.45
CA LEU A 252 -28.03 -2.00 6.02
C LEU A 252 -27.59 -3.31 6.67
N SER A 253 -27.87 -3.50 7.94
CA SER A 253 -27.71 -4.78 8.62
C SER A 253 -29.03 -5.16 9.27
N ILE A 254 -29.16 -6.43 9.69
CA ILE A 254 -30.34 -6.90 10.43
C ILE A 254 -30.55 -6.05 11.71
N PHE A 255 -29.46 -5.55 12.30
CA PHE A 255 -29.48 -4.78 13.54
C PHE A 255 -29.66 -3.28 13.35
N GLY A 256 -29.64 -2.76 12.12
CA GLY A 256 -29.73 -1.32 11.93
C GLY A 256 -29.31 -0.78 10.57
N ILE A 257 -29.39 0.54 10.45
CA ILE A 257 -29.01 1.30 9.25
C ILE A 257 -27.89 2.25 9.65
N SER A 258 -26.78 2.20 8.93
CA SER A 258 -25.65 3.11 9.13
C SER A 258 -25.26 3.83 7.84
N PRO A 259 -25.82 5.03 7.58
CA PRO A 259 -25.32 5.89 6.53
C PRO A 259 -24.00 6.56 6.97
N SER A 260 -23.09 6.72 6.02
CA SER A 260 -21.83 7.42 6.21
C SER A 260 -21.47 8.26 5.01
N ILE A 261 -20.92 9.43 5.27
CA ILE A 261 -20.36 10.31 4.24
C ILE A 261 -18.91 10.57 4.60
N HIS A 262 -18.00 10.29 3.68
CA HIS A 262 -16.58 10.53 3.82
C HIS A 262 -16.10 11.45 2.69
N PHE A 263 -15.45 12.53 3.07
CA PHE A 263 -14.85 13.50 2.17
C PHE A 263 -13.36 13.55 2.47
N GLU A 264 -12.52 13.44 1.46
CA GLU A 264 -11.07 13.71 1.56
C GLU A 264 -10.66 14.63 0.41
N ARG A 265 -9.87 15.65 0.74
CA ARG A 265 -9.30 16.59 -0.22
C ARG A 265 -7.82 16.78 0.06
N ARG A 266 -7.03 16.73 -0.99
CA ARG A 266 -5.62 17.08 -0.91
C ARG A 266 -5.47 18.61 -0.95
N LEU A 267 -4.81 19.19 0.05
CA LEU A 267 -4.48 20.62 0.06
C LEU A 267 -3.08 20.89 -0.49
N SER A 268 -2.13 20.00 -0.23
CA SER A 268 -0.74 20.16 -0.69
C SER A 268 -0.11 18.82 -1.04
N ARG A 269 1.16 18.82 -1.46
CA ARG A 269 1.92 17.58 -1.73
C ARG A 269 1.93 16.64 -0.52
N PHE A 270 1.90 17.18 0.70
CA PHE A 270 2.02 16.44 1.96
C PHE A 270 0.82 16.55 2.88
N SER A 271 -0.13 17.46 2.63
CA SER A 271 -1.31 17.69 3.47
C SER A 271 -2.60 17.25 2.80
N ARG A 272 -3.45 16.59 3.58
CA ARG A 272 -4.81 16.17 3.21
C ARG A 272 -5.75 16.51 4.36
N ILE A 273 -6.92 17.01 4.01
CA ILE A 273 -8.03 17.23 4.94
C ILE A 273 -9.10 16.21 4.63
N GLY A 274 -9.60 15.53 5.66
CA GLY A 274 -10.73 14.63 5.55
C GLY A 274 -11.80 14.92 6.61
N CYS A 275 -13.05 14.73 6.23
CA CYS A 275 -14.19 14.71 7.14
C CYS A 275 -14.95 13.40 6.91
N ALA A 276 -15.26 12.67 7.98
CA ALA A 276 -16.11 11.49 7.92
C ALA A 276 -17.25 11.62 8.93
N LEU A 277 -18.48 11.56 8.44
CA LEU A 277 -19.70 11.55 9.24
C LEU A 277 -20.28 10.13 9.16
N HIS A 278 -20.47 9.51 10.32
CA HIS A 278 -21.10 8.20 10.45
C HIS A 278 -22.30 8.34 11.37
N PHE A 279 -23.46 7.90 10.90
CA PHE A 279 -24.64 7.80 11.73
C PHE A 279 -25.03 6.33 11.84
N SER A 280 -25.54 5.90 12.99
CA SER A 280 -26.06 4.54 13.17
C SER A 280 -27.38 4.54 13.92
N PHE A 281 -28.38 3.89 13.35
CA PHE A 281 -29.69 3.61 13.94
C PHE A 281 -29.82 2.11 14.18
N PRO A 282 -30.33 1.60 15.33
CA PRO A 282 -31.11 2.27 16.38
C PRO A 282 -30.32 2.86 17.55
N SER A 283 -28.99 2.73 17.57
CA SER A 283 -28.14 3.28 18.65
C SER A 283 -28.07 4.81 18.69
N CYS A 284 -28.66 5.49 17.70
CA CYS A 284 -28.71 6.95 17.53
C CYS A 284 -27.35 7.65 17.77
N MET A 285 -26.27 7.00 17.32
CA MET A 285 -24.91 7.52 17.50
C MET A 285 -24.48 8.25 16.23
N LEU A 286 -24.10 9.52 16.38
CA LEU A 286 -23.45 10.32 15.33
C LEU A 286 -21.97 10.47 15.68
N THR A 287 -21.10 9.97 14.81
CA THR A 287 -19.65 10.12 14.95
C THR A 287 -19.11 10.96 13.80
N ALA A 288 -18.48 12.09 14.14
CA ALA A 288 -17.75 12.93 13.20
C ALA A 288 -16.24 12.75 13.42
N LYS A 289 -15.49 12.44 12.35
CA LYS A 289 -14.03 12.33 12.37
C LYS A 289 -13.43 13.32 11.37
N PHE A 290 -12.64 14.25 11.89
CA PHE A 290 -11.86 15.17 11.09
C PHE A 290 -10.40 14.69 11.06
N LYS A 291 -9.79 14.67 9.87
CA LYS A 291 -8.43 14.20 9.62
C LYS A 291 -7.64 15.28 8.89
#